data_AF-B8GC72-F1
#
_entry.id   AF-B8GC72-F1
#
_cell.length_a   1.000
_cell.length_b   1.000
_cell.length_c   1.000
_cell.angle_alpha   90.00
_cell.angle_beta   90.00
_cell.angle_gamma   90.00
#
_symmetry.space_group_name_H-M   'P 1'
#
loop_
_entity.id
_entity.type
_entity.pdbx_description
1 polymer ?
#
loop_
_entity_poly.entity_id
_entity_poly.type
_entity_poly.pdbx_seq_one_letter_code
_entity_poly.pdbx_strand_id
1 'polypeptide(L)'
;MQYSIRPISAAATRPLRQQILRPHQAVDELVYPGDDHPLALHVGAFVEDQLVGIASFSPEACPGVAAPAAWRLRGMGVVPHMRRCGIGKALLAAGVEHVRRYHGDMIWCHGRTGALPFYRAFGFVTHGDEFVVPHTGPHYVLIYWIPTDQQ
;
A
#
# COMPACT_ATOMS: atom_id res chain seq x y z
N MET A 1 20.94 -7.56 5.85
CA MET A 1 19.64 -8.15 6.21
C MET A 1 18.97 -8.60 4.92
N GLN A 2 18.74 -9.89 4.77
CA GLN A 2 18.12 -10.47 3.57
C GLN A 2 16.62 -10.60 3.81
N TYR A 3 15.80 -10.14 2.86
CA TYR A 3 14.36 -10.31 2.88
C TYR A 3 13.88 -10.75 1.51
N SER A 4 12.73 -11.42 1.46
CA SER A 4 12.03 -11.76 0.22
C SER A 4 10.68 -11.07 0.16
N ILE A 5 10.27 -10.70 -1.05
CA ILE A 5 8.95 -10.14 -1.34
C ILE A 5 8.17 -11.20 -2.11
N ARG A 6 7.00 -11.58 -1.61
CA ARG A 6 6.18 -12.63 -2.24
C ARG A 6 4.69 -12.37 -2.10
N PRO A 7 3.86 -12.83 -3.05
CA PRO A 7 2.42 -12.80 -2.92
C PRO A 7 1.97 -13.58 -1.68
N ILE A 8 0.91 -13.08 -1.04
CA ILE A 8 0.23 -13.71 0.10
C ILE A 8 -1.28 -13.64 -0.12
N SER A 9 -2.05 -14.35 0.68
CA SER A 9 -3.52 -14.19 0.67
C SER A 9 -3.94 -12.89 1.36
N ALA A 10 -5.14 -12.39 1.03
CA ALA A 10 -5.75 -11.28 1.77
C ALA A 10 -5.82 -11.59 3.27
N ALA A 11 -6.21 -12.81 3.63
CA ALA A 11 -6.31 -13.27 5.02
C ALA A 11 -4.96 -13.18 5.76
N ALA A 12 -3.85 -13.52 5.10
CA ALA A 12 -2.51 -13.44 5.70
C ALA A 12 -2.06 -12.00 6.04
N THR A 13 -2.68 -10.98 5.45
CA THR A 13 -2.39 -9.58 5.80
C THR A 13 -2.98 -9.16 7.15
N ARG A 14 -4.08 -9.79 7.57
CA ARG A 14 -4.94 -9.27 8.65
C ARG A 14 -4.23 -9.18 10.01
N PRO A 15 -3.40 -10.16 10.44
CA PRO A 15 -2.66 -10.03 11.71
C PRO A 15 -1.75 -8.80 11.75
N LEU A 16 -1.06 -8.50 10.65
CA LEU A 16 -0.19 -7.31 10.57
C LEU A 16 -0.98 -6.01 10.40
N ARG A 17 -2.14 -6.03 9.72
CA ARG A 17 -3.05 -4.88 9.70
C ARG A 17 -3.48 -4.52 11.12
N GLN A 18 -3.80 -5.50 11.95
CA GLN A 18 -4.17 -5.27 13.34
C GLN A 18 -2.99 -4.68 14.09
N GLN A 19 -1.87 -5.41 14.11
CA GLN A 19 -0.68 -5.04 14.89
C GLN A 19 -0.15 -3.64 14.55
N ILE A 20 -0.15 -3.25 13.27
CA ILE A 20 0.52 -2.03 12.79
C ILE A 20 -0.44 -0.86 12.56
N LEU A 21 -1.65 -1.15 12.06
CA LEU A 21 -2.55 -0.12 11.50
C LEU A 21 -3.78 0.12 12.35
N ARG A 22 -4.35 -0.93 12.95
CA ARG A 22 -5.64 -0.92 13.66
C ARG A 22 -5.60 -1.84 14.89
N PRO A 23 -4.78 -1.53 15.91
CA PRO A 23 -4.63 -2.40 17.08
C PRO A 23 -5.90 -2.49 17.94
N HIS A 24 -6.88 -1.63 17.69
CA HIS A 24 -8.17 -1.57 18.39
C HIS A 24 -9.27 -2.39 17.71
N GLN A 25 -9.04 -2.97 16.53
CA GLN A 25 -10.03 -3.78 15.80
C GLN A 25 -9.68 -5.26 15.89
N ALA A 26 -10.66 -6.15 15.77
CA ALA A 26 -10.43 -7.58 15.68
C ALA A 26 -9.89 -7.98 14.28
N VAL A 27 -9.20 -9.12 14.20
CA VAL A 27 -8.52 -9.57 12.95
C VAL A 27 -9.52 -9.86 11.83
N ASP A 28 -10.69 -10.39 12.18
CA ASP A 28 -11.79 -10.70 11.28
C ASP A 28 -12.51 -9.45 10.74
N GLU A 29 -12.45 -8.34 11.47
CA GLU A 29 -12.95 -7.03 11.01
C GLU A 29 -12.04 -6.36 9.97
N LEU A 30 -10.79 -6.82 9.83
CA LEU A 30 -9.77 -6.21 8.95
C LEU A 30 -9.80 -6.72 7.51
N VAL A 31 -11.01 -6.91 6.99
CA VAL A 31 -11.29 -7.13 5.57
C VAL A 31 -11.53 -5.77 4.92
N TYR A 32 -10.70 -5.43 3.92
CA TYR A 32 -10.76 -4.14 3.26
C TYR A 32 -11.49 -4.24 1.92
N PRO A 33 -12.22 -3.18 1.50
CA PRO A 33 -12.72 -3.10 0.13
C PRO A 33 -11.60 -3.31 -0.88
N GLY A 34 -11.84 -4.20 -1.85
CA GLY A 34 -10.89 -4.60 -2.88
C GLY A 34 -10.04 -5.83 -2.56
N ASP A 35 -10.11 -6.38 -1.34
CA ASP A 35 -9.36 -7.60 -0.97
C ASP A 35 -9.75 -8.84 -1.80
N ASP A 36 -11.00 -8.89 -2.25
CA ASP A 36 -11.56 -9.98 -3.06
C ASP A 36 -11.57 -9.66 -4.56
N HIS A 37 -11.05 -8.50 -4.97
CA HIS A 37 -11.02 -8.13 -6.38
C HIS A 37 -10.15 -9.14 -7.16
N PRO A 38 -10.59 -9.66 -8.32
CA PRO A 38 -9.85 -10.70 -9.07
C PRO A 38 -8.41 -10.33 -9.46
N LEU A 39 -8.15 -9.03 -9.59
CA LEU A 39 -6.83 -8.47 -9.91
C LEU A 39 -6.04 -7.98 -8.69
N ALA A 40 -6.58 -8.13 -7.47
CA ALA A 40 -5.91 -7.65 -6.28
C ALA A 40 -4.57 -8.36 -6.06
N LEU A 41 -3.57 -7.59 -5.65
CA LEU A 41 -2.31 -8.12 -5.13
C LEU A 41 -2.23 -7.84 -3.64
N HIS A 42 -2.05 -8.90 -2.86
CA HIS A 42 -1.53 -8.80 -1.50
C HIS A 42 -0.10 -9.31 -1.50
N VAL A 43 0.80 -8.52 -0.96
CA VAL A 43 2.23 -8.81 -0.97
C VAL A 43 2.78 -8.71 0.44
N GLY A 44 3.62 -9.67 0.80
CA GLY A 44 4.30 -9.76 2.08
C GLY A 44 5.81 -9.67 1.94
N ALA A 45 6.45 -9.03 2.91
CA ALA A 45 7.90 -9.05 3.09
C ALA A 45 8.26 -10.03 4.20
N PHE A 46 9.23 -10.90 3.93
CA PHE A 46 9.63 -11.97 4.83
C PHE A 46 11.11 -11.88 5.20
N VAL A 47 11.42 -12.05 6.48
CA VAL A 47 12.78 -12.22 7.01
C VAL A 47 12.76 -13.47 7.86
N GLU A 48 13.63 -14.44 7.55
CA GLU A 48 13.64 -15.75 8.24
C GLU A 48 12.24 -16.38 8.33
N ASP A 49 11.51 -16.35 7.20
CA ASP A 49 10.12 -16.81 7.05
C ASP A 49 9.06 -16.08 7.92
N GLN A 50 9.45 -15.07 8.68
CA GLN A 50 8.52 -14.21 9.42
C GLN A 50 8.00 -13.09 8.53
N LEU A 51 6.68 -12.93 8.49
CA LEU A 51 6.03 -11.82 7.79
C LEU A 51 6.24 -10.52 8.59
N VAL A 52 7.03 -9.60 8.04
CA VAL A 52 7.44 -8.35 8.70
C VAL A 52 6.88 -7.09 8.04
N GLY A 53 6.25 -7.23 6.88
CA GLY A 53 5.59 -6.11 6.21
C GLY A 53 4.59 -6.58 5.17
N ILE A 54 3.60 -5.73 4.89
CA ILE A 54 2.49 -6.02 3.98
C ILE A 54 2.12 -4.79 3.17
N ALA A 55 1.53 -5.02 2.00
CA ALA A 55 0.81 -4.03 1.21
C ALA A 55 -0.30 -4.72 0.41
N SER A 56 -1.36 -3.98 0.04
CA SER A 56 -2.46 -4.48 -0.79
C SER A 56 -2.78 -3.47 -1.89
N PHE A 57 -2.92 -3.93 -3.12
CA PHE A 57 -3.19 -3.13 -4.31
C PHE A 57 -4.42 -3.71 -5.02
N SER A 58 -5.41 -2.89 -5.33
CA SER A 58 -6.60 -3.32 -6.08
C SER A 58 -7.06 -2.20 -7.02
N PRO A 59 -7.69 -2.52 -8.17
CA PRO A 59 -8.31 -1.50 -9.01
C PRO A 59 -9.36 -0.71 -8.23
N GLU A 60 -9.26 0.61 -8.27
CA GLU A 60 -10.22 1.53 -7.66
C GLU A 60 -9.97 2.93 -8.21
N ALA A 61 -11.00 3.59 -8.74
CA ALA A 61 -10.89 4.97 -9.22
C ALA A 61 -10.55 5.92 -8.06
N CYS A 62 -9.68 6.90 -8.32
CA CYS A 62 -9.39 7.96 -7.36
C CYS A 62 -10.42 9.09 -7.54
N PRO A 63 -11.23 9.43 -6.52
CA PRO A 63 -12.15 10.55 -6.61
C PRO A 63 -11.42 11.86 -6.94
N GLY A 64 -11.89 12.59 -7.95
CA GLY A 64 -11.31 13.88 -8.35
C GLY A 64 -10.05 13.81 -9.23
N VAL A 65 -9.56 12.61 -9.59
CA VAL A 65 -8.42 12.44 -10.49
C VAL A 65 -8.83 11.59 -11.69
N ALA A 66 -8.71 12.15 -12.89
CA ALA A 66 -8.95 11.42 -14.13
C ALA A 66 -7.79 10.48 -14.45
N ALA A 67 -7.93 9.21 -14.08
CA ALA A 67 -6.99 8.13 -14.35
C ALA A 67 -7.79 6.87 -14.75
N PRO A 68 -7.87 6.54 -16.05
CA PRO A 68 -8.68 5.44 -16.57
C PRO A 68 -8.44 4.07 -15.91
N ALA A 69 -7.22 3.80 -15.46
CA ALA A 69 -6.82 2.51 -14.89
C ALA A 69 -6.14 2.69 -13.53
N ALA A 70 -6.78 3.43 -12.62
CA ALA A 70 -6.25 3.69 -11.28
C ALA A 70 -6.37 2.49 -10.33
N TRP A 71 -5.39 2.39 -9.43
CA TRP A 71 -5.30 1.37 -8.39
C TRP A 71 -5.12 2.00 -7.03
N ARG A 72 -5.78 1.44 -6.02
CA ARG A 72 -5.63 1.88 -4.63
C ARG A 72 -4.68 0.99 -3.87
N LEU A 73 -3.72 1.62 -3.20
CA LEU A 73 -2.89 1.02 -2.16
C LEU A 73 -3.60 1.12 -0.81
N ARG A 74 -3.77 -0.02 -0.13
CA ARG A 74 -4.30 -0.14 1.23
C ARG A 74 -3.41 -1.03 2.09
N GLY A 75 -3.60 -0.92 3.40
CA GLY A 75 -3.04 -1.88 4.36
C GLY A 75 -1.50 -1.94 4.38
N MET A 76 -0.82 -0.89 3.92
CA MET A 76 0.64 -0.87 3.89
C MET A 76 1.21 -0.67 5.29
N GLY A 77 2.11 -1.56 5.71
CA GLY A 77 2.77 -1.45 7.00
C GLY A 77 4.02 -2.33 7.09
N VAL A 78 5.00 -1.88 7.87
CA VAL A 78 6.18 -2.66 8.25
C VAL A 78 6.32 -2.60 9.76
N VAL A 79 6.61 -3.74 10.39
CA VAL A 79 6.80 -3.84 11.84
C VAL A 79 7.88 -2.86 12.32
N PRO A 80 7.75 -2.23 13.49
CA PRO A 80 8.61 -1.12 13.91
C PRO A 80 10.11 -1.40 13.84
N HIS A 81 10.54 -2.59 14.27
CA HIS A 81 11.95 -2.98 14.31
C HIS A 81 12.57 -3.27 12.92
N MET A 82 11.75 -3.32 11.87
CA MET A 82 12.19 -3.58 10.48
C MET A 82 12.00 -2.36 9.56
N ARG A 83 11.65 -1.20 10.12
CA ARG A 83 11.52 0.04 9.35
C ARG A 83 12.88 0.58 8.96
N ARG A 84 12.91 1.38 7.89
CA ARG A 84 14.14 1.99 7.32
C ARG A 84 15.16 0.97 6.77
N CYS A 85 14.78 -0.29 6.61
CA CYS A 85 15.58 -1.35 5.99
C CYS A 85 15.30 -1.56 4.49
N GLY A 86 14.60 -0.63 3.82
CA GLY A 86 14.22 -0.75 2.40
C GLY A 86 12.96 -1.59 2.12
N ILE A 87 12.44 -2.34 3.10
CA ILE A 87 11.27 -3.22 2.95
C ILE A 87 10.04 -2.48 2.38
N GLY A 88 9.70 -1.30 2.92
CA GLY A 88 8.56 -0.52 2.42
C GLY A 88 8.71 -0.14 0.94
N LYS A 89 9.93 0.23 0.51
CA LYS A 89 10.23 0.54 -0.89
C LYS A 89 10.08 -0.71 -1.76
N ALA A 90 10.53 -1.87 -1.29
CA ALA A 90 10.40 -3.13 -2.02
C ALA A 90 8.94 -3.59 -2.17
N LEU A 91 8.11 -3.41 -1.14
CA LEU A 91 6.66 -3.66 -1.21
C LEU A 91 5.97 -2.76 -2.24
N LEU A 92 6.31 -1.46 -2.27
CA LEU A 92 5.80 -0.54 -3.29
C LEU A 92 6.27 -0.92 -4.70
N ALA A 93 7.54 -1.28 -4.87
CA ALA A 93 8.07 -1.68 -6.17
C ALA A 93 7.34 -2.91 -6.74
N ALA A 94 7.07 -3.92 -5.91
CA ALA A 94 6.28 -5.08 -6.31
C ALA A 94 4.84 -4.69 -6.71
N GLY A 95 4.23 -3.75 -5.98
CA GLY A 95 2.93 -3.19 -6.34
C GLY A 95 2.94 -2.46 -7.68
N VAL A 96 3.94 -1.60 -7.92
CA VAL A 96 4.12 -0.88 -9.20
C VAL A 96 4.28 -1.85 -10.36
N GLU A 97 5.09 -2.90 -10.20
CA GLU A 97 5.26 -3.93 -11.24
C GLU A 97 3.93 -4.63 -11.57
N HIS A 98 3.18 -5.02 -10.53
CA HIS A 98 1.87 -5.66 -10.71
C HIS A 98 0.87 -4.73 -11.40
N VAL A 99 0.76 -3.49 -10.92
CA VAL A 99 -0.14 -2.50 -11.51
C VAL A 99 0.22 -2.25 -12.98
N ARG A 100 1.50 -2.11 -13.30
CA ARG A 100 1.98 -1.99 -14.69
C ARG A 100 1.63 -3.21 -15.54
N ARG A 101 1.81 -4.42 -15.00
CA ARG A 101 1.48 -5.69 -15.68
C ARG A 101 0.00 -5.76 -16.07
N TYR A 102 -0.88 -5.14 -15.28
CA TYR A 102 -2.31 -5.04 -15.56
C TYR A 102 -2.71 -3.68 -16.15
N HIS A 103 -1.78 -2.99 -16.81
CA HIS A 103 -2.00 -1.75 -17.55
C HIS A 103 -2.58 -0.60 -16.71
N GLY A 104 -2.32 -0.61 -15.40
CA GLY A 104 -2.67 0.51 -14.54
C GLY A 104 -1.80 1.73 -14.83
N ASP A 105 -2.40 2.91 -14.75
CA ASP A 105 -1.77 4.19 -15.05
C ASP A 105 -1.39 4.98 -13.79
N MET A 106 -2.02 4.66 -12.65
CA MET A 106 -1.82 5.39 -11.41
C MET A 106 -2.06 4.50 -10.19
N ILE A 107 -1.25 4.67 -9.15
CA ILE A 107 -1.52 4.19 -7.79
C ILE A 107 -1.91 5.37 -6.93
N TRP A 108 -2.92 5.21 -6.08
CA TRP A 108 -3.27 6.20 -5.07
C TRP A 108 -3.52 5.59 -3.70
N CYS A 109 -3.40 6.39 -2.65
CA CYS A 109 -3.76 5.99 -1.30
C CYS A 109 -4.20 7.16 -0.43
N HIS A 110 -4.82 6.86 0.71
CA HIS A 110 -4.87 7.79 1.83
C HIS A 110 -3.60 7.57 2.65
N GLY A 111 -2.61 8.42 2.45
CA GLY A 111 -1.34 8.35 3.16
C GLY A 111 -1.40 9.17 4.45
N ARG A 112 -1.00 8.59 5.59
CA ARG A 112 -0.81 9.34 6.85
C ARG A 112 0.19 10.47 6.62
N THR A 113 -0.06 11.65 7.16
CA THR A 113 0.85 12.81 7.03
C THR A 113 2.27 12.48 7.51
N GLY A 114 2.42 11.74 8.61
CA GLY A 114 3.73 11.31 9.11
C GLY A 114 4.49 10.36 8.17
N ALA A 115 3.81 9.71 7.21
CA ALA A 115 4.43 8.85 6.20
C ALA A 115 4.74 9.61 4.88
N LEU A 116 4.37 10.89 4.78
CA LEU A 116 4.56 11.68 3.57
C LEU A 116 6.02 11.72 3.07
N PRO A 117 7.06 11.86 3.92
CA PRO A 117 8.45 11.81 3.45
C PRO A 117 8.80 10.47 2.78
N PHE A 118 8.26 9.36 3.28
CA PHE A 118 8.48 8.04 2.71
C PHE A 118 7.85 7.91 1.31
N TYR A 119 6.58 8.31 1.17
CA TYR A 119 5.88 8.25 -0.11
C TYR A 119 6.48 9.21 -1.15
N ARG A 120 6.86 10.43 -0.74
CA ARG A 120 7.53 11.41 -1.62
C ARG A 120 8.89 10.90 -2.11
N ALA A 121 9.68 10.26 -1.24
CA ALA A 121 10.95 9.66 -1.64
C ALA A 121 10.79 8.52 -2.66
N PHE A 122 9.60 7.90 -2.74
CA PHE A 122 9.28 6.91 -3.76
C PHE A 122 8.76 7.55 -5.07
N GLY A 123 8.30 8.79 -5.03
CA GLY A 123 7.76 9.52 -6.19
C GLY A 123 6.26 9.85 -6.10
N PHE A 124 5.59 9.59 -4.98
CA PHE A 124 4.21 10.02 -4.79
C PHE A 124 4.13 11.54 -4.59
N VAL A 125 3.04 12.13 -5.07
CA VAL A 125 2.69 13.53 -4.84
C VAL A 125 1.34 13.63 -4.13
N THR A 126 1.11 14.75 -3.42
CA THR A 126 -0.18 15.03 -2.78
C THR A 126 -1.19 15.54 -3.79
N HIS A 127 -2.45 15.11 -3.66
CA HIS A 127 -3.59 15.63 -4.41
C HIS A 127 -4.62 16.20 -3.43
N GLY A 128 -4.92 17.49 -3.55
CA GLY A 128 -5.82 18.20 -2.63
C GLY A 128 -5.20 18.49 -1.25
N ASP A 129 -6.07 18.89 -0.33
CA ASP A 129 -5.70 19.30 1.02
C ASP A 129 -5.60 18.14 2.02
N GLU A 130 -5.03 18.41 3.20
CA GLU A 130 -4.99 17.47 4.31
C GLU A 130 -6.40 17.25 4.87
N PHE A 131 -6.72 16.01 5.24
CA PHE A 131 -7.97 15.67 5.91
C PHE A 131 -7.74 14.69 7.06
N VAL A 132 -8.66 14.69 8.03
CA VAL A 132 -8.57 13.81 9.20
C VAL A 132 -9.42 12.57 8.98
N VAL A 133 -8.81 11.39 9.13
CA VAL A 133 -9.51 10.11 9.13
C VAL A 133 -9.70 9.66 10.58
N PRO A 134 -10.94 9.33 11.00
CA PRO A 134 -11.22 8.85 12.36
C PRO A 134 -10.24 7.76 12.81
N HIS A 135 -9.81 7.84 14.08
CA HIS A 135 -8.87 6.91 14.74
C HIS A 135 -7.45 6.82 14.14
N THR A 136 -7.17 7.49 13.03
CA THR A 136 -5.87 7.42 12.35
C THR A 136 -5.21 8.76 12.09
N GLY A 137 -5.92 9.86 12.36
CA GLY A 137 -5.37 11.20 12.32
C GLY A 137 -5.25 11.77 10.90
N PRO A 138 -4.33 12.71 10.67
CA PRO A 138 -4.23 13.45 9.42
C PRO A 138 -3.66 12.63 8.27
N HIS A 139 -4.24 12.82 7.08
CA HIS A 139 -3.93 12.13 5.84
C HIS A 139 -3.97 13.09 4.65
N TYR A 140 -3.28 12.69 3.58
CA TYR A 140 -3.44 13.25 2.24
C TYR A 140 -3.90 12.14 1.27
N VAL A 141 -4.58 12.54 0.19
CA VAL A 141 -4.62 11.69 -1.00
C VAL A 141 -3.24 11.79 -1.64
N LEU A 142 -2.59 10.64 -1.80
CA LEU A 142 -1.30 10.54 -2.48
C LEU A 142 -1.50 9.81 -3.79
N ILE A 143 -0.88 10.31 -4.85
CA ILE A 143 -0.91 9.72 -6.19
C ILE A 143 0.51 9.44 -6.69
N TYR A 144 0.68 8.34 -7.40
CA TYR A 144 1.88 7.94 -8.10
C TYR A 144 1.49 7.51 -9.50
N TRP A 145 1.92 8.26 -10.50
CA TRP A 145 1.73 7.89 -11.89
C TRP A 145 2.70 6.77 -12.25
N ILE A 146 2.20 5.69 -12.83
CA ILE A 146 3.03 4.61 -13.34
C ILE A 146 3.81 5.19 -14.53
N PRO A 147 5.16 5.22 -14.47
CA PRO A 147 5.94 5.70 -15.61
C PRO A 147 5.66 4.79 -16.80
N THR A 148 5.19 5.39 -17.89
CA THR A 148 5.25 4.78 -19.22
C THR A 148 6.71 4.66 -19.61
N ASP A 149 7.12 3.48 -20.07
CA ASP A 149 8.43 3.32 -20.68
C ASP A 149 8.46 4.28 -21.88
N GLN A 150 9.26 5.34 -21.79
CA GLN A 150 9.61 6.14 -22.96
C GLN A 150 10.46 5.22 -23.84
N GLN A 151 9.97 4.97 -25.06
CA GLN A 151 10.75 4.36 -26.15
C GLN A 151 12.05 5.13 -26.38
#